data_AF-A0A3B9ANF7-F1
#
_entry.id   AF-A0A3B9ANF7-F1
#
_cell.length_a   1.000
_cell.length_b   1.000
_cell.length_c   1.000
_cell.angle_alpha   90.00
_cell.angle_beta   90.00
_cell.angle_gamma   90.00
#
_symmetry.space_group_name_H-M   'P 1'
#
loop_
_entity.id
_entity.type
_entity.pdbx_description
1 polymer ?
#
loop_
_entity_poly.entity_id
_entity_poly.type
_entity_poly.pdbx_seq_one_letter_code
_entity_poly.pdbx_strand_id
1 'polypeptide(L)' 'LGFPSLVIVRPSFLLGNRTEFRLGEKIGIFLAQLLRPIIPKRYRGVQASAVAAALISAANRKVEGVLVLENEEI' A
#
# COMPACT_ATOMS: atom_id res chain seq x y z
N LEU A 1 -19.91 -7.87 -14.91
CA LEU A 1 -19.60 -6.51 -14.40
C LEU A 1 -19.28 -5.51 -15.51
N GLY A 2 -18.70 -5.87 -16.67
CA GLY A 2 -18.74 -5.04 -17.89
C GLY A 2 -18.17 -3.61 -17.79
N PHE A 3 -17.41 -3.31 -16.73
CA PHE A 3 -16.83 -1.99 -16.55
C PHE A 3 -15.74 -1.75 -17.61
N PRO A 4 -15.67 -0.53 -18.18
CA PRO A 4 -14.63 -0.19 -19.15
C PRO A 4 -13.23 -0.15 -18.53
N SER A 5 -13.14 -0.04 -17.20
CA SER A 5 -11.89 0.00 -16.44
C SER A 5 -12.02 -0.73 -15.11
N LEU A 6 -10.98 -1.46 -14.71
CA LEU A 6 -10.81 -2.09 -13.41
C LEU A 6 -9.41 -1.81 -12.86
N VAL A 7 -9.33 -1.14 -11.72
CA VAL A 7 -8.06 -0.89 -11.02
C VAL A 7 -7.99 -1.78 -9.78
N ILE A 8 -6.91 -2.53 -9.64
CA ILE A 8 -6.62 -3.40 -8.49
C ILE A 8 -5.33 -2.92 -7.83
N VAL A 9 -5.42 -2.34 -6.63
CA VAL A 9 -4.25 -1.92 -5.85
C VAL A 9 -3.94 -2.98 -4.81
N ARG A 10 -2.71 -3.49 -4.80
CA ARG A 10 -2.23 -4.58 -3.93
C ARG A 10 -1.14 -4.08 -2.99
N PRO A 11 -1.51 -3.33 -1.93
CA PRO A 11 -0.54 -2.91 -0.94
C PRO A 11 -0.05 -4.10 -0.11
N SER A 12 1.11 -3.94 0.50
CA SER A 12 1.61 -4.83 1.54
C SER A 12 1.02 -4.43 2.90
N PHE A 13 1.84 -4.33 3.95
CA PHE A 13 1.40 -3.93 5.27
C PHE A 13 1.01 -2.45 5.33
N LEU A 14 -0.27 -2.15 5.55
CA LEU A 14 -0.75 -0.77 5.69
C LEU A 14 -0.29 -0.15 7.02
N LEU A 15 0.51 0.90 6.92
CA LEU A 15 0.97 1.75 8.02
C LEU A 15 0.03 2.95 8.19
N GLY A 16 -0.36 3.28 9.42
CA GLY A 16 -1.17 4.46 9.71
C GLY A 16 -1.84 4.38 11.08
N ASN A 17 -2.47 5.47 11.50
CA ASN A 17 -3.22 5.53 12.76
C ASN A 17 -4.47 4.66 12.64
N ARG A 18 -4.35 3.39 13.03
CA ARG A 18 -5.50 2.54 13.31
C ARG A 18 -6.01 2.85 14.71
N THR A 19 -7.33 2.76 14.88
CA THR A 19 -8.01 2.92 16.18
C THR A 19 -7.67 1.77 17.14
N GLU A 20 -7.14 0.64 16.63
CA GLU A 20 -6.68 -0.49 17.43
C GLU A 20 -5.19 -0.38 17.77
N PHE A 21 -4.90 -0.30 19.07
CA PHE A 21 -3.55 -0.30 19.62
C PHE A 21 -3.03 -1.74 19.72
N ARG A 22 -2.01 -2.14 18.95
CA ARG A 22 -1.28 -3.39 19.22
C ARG A 22 0.06 -3.05 19.87
N LEU A 23 0.16 -3.26 21.18
CA LEU A 23 1.37 -2.97 21.99
C LEU A 23 2.68 -3.58 21.44
N GLY A 24 2.62 -4.64 20.63
CA GLY A 24 3.78 -5.19 19.90
C GLY A 24 4.30 -4.32 18.75
N GLU A 25 3.53 -3.32 18.29
CA GLU A 25 3.88 -2.46 17.15
C GLU A 25 5.04 -1.50 17.45
N LYS A 26 5.22 -0.95 18.66
CA LYS A 26 6.33 0.01 18.86
C LYS A 26 7.71 -0.63 18.73
N ILE A 27 7.88 -1.84 19.29
CA ILE A 27 9.13 -2.60 19.18
C ILE A 27 9.28 -3.16 17.76
N GLY A 28 8.19 -3.68 17.17
CA GLY A 28 8.19 -4.18 15.80
C GLY A 28 8.45 -3.11 14.74
N ILE A 29 7.92 -1.90 14.91
CA ILE A 29 8.15 -0.74 14.04
C ILE A 29 9.61 -0.30 14.15
N PHE A 30 10.18 -0.24 15.34
CA PHE A 30 11.59 0.11 15.51
C PHE A 30 12.53 -0.93 14.85
N LEU A 31 12.27 -2.22 15.08
CA LEU A 31 13.00 -3.31 14.39
C LEU A 31 12.81 -3.29 12.88
N ALA A 32 11.59 -3.05 12.38
CA ALA A 32 11.30 -2.96 10.96
C ALA A 32 11.92 -1.71 10.29
N GLN A 33 12.03 -0.60 11.03
CA GLN A 33 12.75 0.60 10.58
C GLN A 33 14.27 0.36 10.54
N LEU A 34 14.81 -0.37 11.51
CA LEU A 34 16.23 -0.73 11.55
C LEU A 34 16.60 -1.75 10.46
N LEU A 35 15.73 -2.72 10.19
CA LEU A 35 15.90 -3.76 9.16
C LEU A 35 15.36 -3.36 7.79
N ARG A 36 14.86 -2.11 7.64
CA ARG A 36 14.35 -1.54 6.40
C ARG A 36 15.29 -1.65 5.18
N PRO A 37 16.64 -1.55 5.29
CA PRO A 37 17.52 -1.76 4.15
C PRO A 37 17.54 -3.22 3.66
N ILE A 38 17.19 -4.19 4.50
CA ILE A 38 17.21 -5.63 4.18
C ILE A 38 15.85 -6.09 3.62
N ILE A 39 14.75 -5.44 4.01
CA ILE A 39 13.40 -5.80 3.55
C ILE A 39 13.21 -5.41 2.07
N PRO A 40 12.85 -6.35 1.17
CA PRO A 40 12.55 -6.05 -0.22
C PRO A 40 11.38 -5.08 -0.33
N LYS A 41 11.43 -4.16 -1.31
CA LYS A 41 10.44 -3.08 -1.48
C LYS A 41 9.00 -3.60 -1.53
N ARG A 42 8.78 -4.78 -2.13
CA ARG A 42 7.47 -5.45 -2.19
C ARG A 42 6.83 -5.75 -0.83
N TYR A 43 7.62 -5.93 0.23
CA TYR A 43 7.14 -6.28 1.58
C TYR A 43 7.24 -5.12 2.57
N ARG A 44 7.74 -3.95 2.15
CA ARG A 44 7.84 -2.80 3.04
C ARG A 44 6.45 -2.22 3.26
N GLY A 45 6.12 -2.00 4.52
CA GLY A 45 4.87 -1.35 4.87
C GLY A 45 4.70 -0.01 4.16
N VAL A 46 3.48 0.24 3.70
CA VAL A 46 3.09 1.39 2.90
C VAL A 46 2.09 2.22 3.68
N GLN A 47 2.22 3.55 3.66
CA GLN A 47 1.28 4.42 4.37
C GLN A 47 -0.11 4.32 3.73
N ALA A 48 -1.16 4.24 4.56
CA ALA A 48 -2.54 4.22 4.07
C ALA A 48 -2.87 5.46 3.21
N SER A 49 -2.26 6.61 3.52
CA SER A 49 -2.36 7.83 2.71
C SER A 49 -1.76 7.67 1.31
N ALA A 50 -0.64 6.94 1.16
CA ALA A 50 -0.02 6.67 -0.13
C ALA A 50 -0.92 5.75 -0.99
N VAL A 51 -1.51 4.72 -0.38
CA VAL A 51 -2.48 3.84 -1.06
C VAL A 51 -3.71 4.63 -1.51
N ALA A 52 -4.24 5.53 -0.67
CA ALA A 52 -5.36 6.39 -1.02
C ALA A 52 -5.02 7.32 -2.20
N ALA A 53 -3.83 7.92 -2.20
CA ALA A 53 -3.35 8.75 -3.30
C ALA A 53 -3.21 7.95 -4.60
N ALA A 54 -2.68 6.71 -4.54
CA ALA A 54 -2.56 5.83 -5.70
C ALA A 54 -3.94 5.44 -6.26
N LEU A 55 -4.91 5.13 -5.40
CA LEU A 55 -6.29 4.85 -5.80
C LEU A 55 -6.94 6.04 -6.51
N ILE A 56 -6.83 7.25 -5.94
CA ILE A 56 -7.38 8.47 -6.55
C ILE A 56 -6.70 8.76 -7.89
N SER A 57 -5.37 8.64 -7.95
CA SER A 57 -4.62 8.83 -9.19
C SER A 57 -5.07 7.85 -10.27
N ALA A 58 -5.16 6.56 -9.93
CA ALA A 58 -5.54 5.52 -10.88
C ALA A 58 -6.99 5.65 -11.35
N ALA A 59 -7.92 6.01 -10.46
CA ALA A 59 -9.32 6.24 -10.82
C ALA A 59 -9.50 7.42 -11.79
N ASN A 60 -8.62 8.42 -11.75
CA ASN A 60 -8.65 9.57 -12.65
C ASN A 60 -7.88 9.34 -13.97
N ARG A 61 -7.15 8.23 -14.11
CA ARG A 61 -6.49 7.89 -15.38
C ARG A 61 -7.51 7.29 -16.34
N LYS A 62 -7.43 7.67 -17.61
CA LYS A 62 -8.15 6.98 -18.70
C LYS A 62 -7.43 5.68 -19.04
N VAL A 63 -7.61 4.65 -18.22
CA VAL A 63 -7.10 3.30 -18.49
C VAL A 63 -8.28 2.41 -18.84
N GLU A 64 -8.32 1.90 -20.05
CA GLU A 64 -9.26 0.85 -20.43
C GLU A 64 -8.72 -0.53 -20.05
N GLY A 65 -9.61 -1.44 -19.66
CA GLY A 65 -9.23 -2.78 -19.23
C GLY A 65 -8.78 -2.84 -17.77
N VAL A 66 -7.80 -3.70 -17.46
CA VAL A 66 -7.40 -3.99 -16.07
C VAL A 66 -6.02 -3.41 -15.78
N LEU A 67 -5.93 -2.55 -14.75
CA LEU A 67 -4.68 -2.03 -14.20
C LEU A 67 -4.45 -2.66 -12.83
N VAL A 68 -3.29 -3.28 -12.63
CA VAL A 68 -2.85 -3.78 -11.32
C VAL A 68 -1.68 -2.93 -10.86
N LEU A 69 -1.77 -2.36 -9.64
CA LEU A 69 -0.69 -1.63 -8.99
C LEU A 69 -0.19 -2.46 -7.81
N GLU A 70 1.02 -3.00 -7.91
CA GLU A 70 1.66 -3.75 -6.82
C GLU A 70 2.27 -2.78 -5.79
N ASN A 71 2.59 -3.26 -4.59
CA ASN A 71 3.13 -2.43 -3.50
C ASN A 71 4.38 -1.61 -3.87
N GLU A 72 5.15 -2.01 -4.87
CA GLU A 72 6.35 -1.31 -5.33
C GLU A 72 6.04 -0.09 -6.21
N GLU A 73 4.80 0.00 -6.71
CA GLU A 73 4.28 1.06 -7.58
C GLU A 73 3.43 2.07 -6.81
N ILE A 74 3.26 1.86 -5.49
CA ILE A 74 2.57 2.75 -4.55
C ILE A 74 3.60 3.58 -3.78
#